data_AF-A0A0C2DR00-F1
#
_entry.id   AF-A0A0C2DR00-F1
#
_cell.length_a   1.000
_cell.length_b   1.000
_cell.length_c   1.000
_cell.angle_alpha   90.00
_cell.angle_beta   90.00
_cell.angle_gamma   90.00
#
_symmetry.space_group_name_H-M   'P 1'
#
loop_
_entity.id
_entity.type
_entity.pdbx_description
1 polymer ?
#
loop_
_entity_poly.entity_id
_entity_poly.type
_entity_poly.pdbx_seq_one_letter_code
_entity_poly.pdbx_strand_id
1 'polypeptide(L)'
;MSLRVFVNRSLRMEKINFFGFDMDYTLVQYKSPDLEILAFDLAVQRLIDIGYPEEIRKFKYDPIFPVRGLWFDYSYGNLLKVDGFGNILVGMHGFKFLKTSEIEEMYPNKYLQLSESRVFVLNTLFNLPETHLLAYLIDFFDTHPDYTPLEDKTGLRGGDVLMSYKSIFLDCRSAVDWVHLEV
;
A
#
# COMPACT_ATOMS: atom_id res chain seq x y z
N MET A 1 -7.38 -12.67 26.82
CA MET A 1 -7.34 -13.12 25.41
C MET A 1 -8.18 -14.38 25.28
N SER A 2 -9.02 -14.45 24.26
CA SER A 2 -9.76 -15.67 23.92
C SER A 2 -8.80 -16.63 23.20
N LEU A 3 -8.62 -17.86 23.70
CA LEU A 3 -7.81 -18.92 23.07
C LEU A 3 -8.58 -19.69 21.99
N ARG A 4 -9.58 -19.06 21.36
CA ARG A 4 -10.52 -19.72 20.45
C ARG A 4 -9.93 -19.86 19.05
N VAL A 5 -10.01 -21.07 18.50
CA VAL A 5 -9.81 -21.33 17.06
C VAL A 5 -11.17 -21.22 16.35
N PHE A 6 -11.27 -20.35 15.34
CA PHE A 6 -12.50 -20.15 14.58
C PHE A 6 -12.63 -21.15 13.42
N VAL A 7 -13.86 -21.47 13.01
CA VAL A 7 -14.15 -22.52 12.02
C VAL A 7 -15.05 -21.98 10.91
N ASN A 8 -14.52 -21.91 9.68
CA ASN A 8 -15.32 -21.59 8.49
C ASN A 8 -15.91 -22.84 7.83
N ARG A 9 -15.16 -23.95 7.83
CA ARG A 9 -15.56 -25.26 7.30
C ARG A 9 -15.20 -26.34 8.32
N SER A 10 -16.07 -27.33 8.50
CA SER A 10 -15.82 -28.42 9.44
C SER A 10 -14.54 -29.18 9.08
N LEU A 11 -13.67 -29.41 10.06
CA LEU A 11 -12.40 -30.10 9.89
C LEU A 11 -12.25 -31.18 10.96
N ARG A 12 -11.96 -32.42 10.53
CA ARG A 12 -11.72 -33.56 11.43
C ARG A 12 -10.23 -33.71 11.69
N MET A 13 -9.77 -33.23 12.84
CA MET A 13 -8.35 -33.23 13.20
C MET A 13 -7.73 -34.63 13.22
N GLU A 14 -8.51 -35.67 13.55
CA GLU A 14 -8.07 -37.08 13.52
C GLU A 14 -7.59 -37.57 12.15
N LYS A 15 -7.95 -36.88 11.06
CA LYS A 15 -7.57 -37.22 9.68
C LYS A 15 -6.34 -36.47 9.19
N ILE A 16 -5.73 -35.64 10.02
CA ILE A 16 -4.57 -34.82 9.65
C ILE A 16 -3.29 -35.55 10.08
N ASN A 17 -2.45 -35.90 9.11
CA ASN A 17 -1.21 -36.66 9.33
C ASN A 17 0.03 -35.76 9.36
N PHE A 18 -0.05 -34.56 8.79
CA PHE A 18 1.08 -33.63 8.65
C PHE A 18 0.64 -32.22 9.02
N PHE A 19 1.54 -31.50 9.69
CA PHE A 19 1.38 -30.10 10.05
C PHE A 19 2.49 -29.30 9.37
N GLY A 20 2.12 -28.45 8.42
CA GLY A 20 3.02 -27.49 7.80
C GLY A 20 2.94 -26.15 8.52
N PHE A 21 4.08 -25.50 8.71
CA PHE A 21 4.18 -24.16 9.30
C PHE A 21 4.93 -23.23 8.35
N ASP A 22 4.37 -22.05 8.16
CA ASP A 22 5.11 -20.91 7.63
C ASP A 22 5.90 -20.24 8.77
N MET A 23 6.92 -19.44 8.45
CA MET A 23 7.77 -18.81 9.46
C MET A 23 7.24 -17.43 9.83
N ASP A 24 7.28 -16.50 8.89
CA ASP A 24 7.03 -15.08 9.13
C ASP A 24 5.55 -14.79 9.37
N TYR A 25 5.27 -14.05 10.44
CA TYR A 25 3.91 -13.76 10.92
C TYR A 25 3.03 -15.01 11.20
N THR A 26 3.63 -16.21 11.23
CA THR A 26 2.98 -17.47 11.62
C THR A 26 3.63 -18.04 12.88
N LEU A 27 4.90 -18.44 12.82
CA LEU A 27 5.68 -18.86 13.99
C LEU A 27 6.39 -17.67 14.64
N VAL A 28 6.95 -16.79 13.81
CA VAL A 28 7.67 -15.58 14.23
C VAL A 28 6.72 -14.39 14.10
N GLN A 29 6.25 -13.88 15.23
CA GLN A 29 5.48 -12.64 15.26
C GLN A 29 6.40 -11.47 15.57
N TYR A 30 6.61 -10.63 14.57
CA TYR A 30 7.34 -9.39 14.73
C TYR A 30 6.60 -8.41 15.63
N LYS A 31 7.34 -7.63 16.41
CA LYS A 31 6.76 -6.62 17.30
C LYS A 31 6.27 -5.45 16.47
N SER A 32 4.98 -5.14 16.63
CA SER A 32 4.36 -3.95 16.07
C SER A 32 4.31 -2.85 17.14
N PRO A 33 4.68 -1.59 16.83
CA PRO A 33 5.02 -1.07 15.49
C PRO A 33 6.53 -1.08 15.16
N ASP A 34 7.38 -1.71 15.99
CA ASP A 34 8.85 -1.59 15.90
C ASP A 34 9.42 -2.01 14.54
N LEU A 35 8.99 -3.17 14.00
CA LEU A 35 9.46 -3.64 12.69
C LEU A 35 8.97 -2.72 11.58
N GLU A 36 7.70 -2.33 11.62
CA GLU A 36 7.08 -1.49 10.60
C GLU A 36 7.77 -0.12 10.51
N ILE A 37 8.12 0.47 11.66
CA ILE A 37 8.89 1.72 11.72
C ILE A 37 10.26 1.54 11.06
N LEU A 38 10.99 0.47 11.41
CA LEU A 38 12.31 0.20 10.84
C LEU A 38 12.24 0.03 9.31
N ALA A 39 11.32 -0.80 8.83
CA ALA A 39 11.14 -1.05 7.40
C ALA A 39 10.74 0.24 6.66
N PHE A 40 9.88 1.07 7.25
CA PHE A 40 9.49 2.37 6.71
C PHE A 40 10.69 3.31 6.57
N ASP A 41 11.46 3.50 7.65
CA ASP A 41 12.60 4.42 7.68
C ASP A 41 13.69 3.99 6.68
N LEU A 42 13.96 2.68 6.57
CA LEU A 42 14.90 2.14 5.59
C LEU A 42 14.40 2.31 4.15
N ALA A 43 13.11 2.11 3.89
CA ALA A 43 12.53 2.32 2.56
C ALA A 43 12.58 3.80 2.15
N VAL A 44 12.30 4.72 3.07
CA VAL A 44 12.46 6.17 2.85
C VAL A 44 13.90 6.51 2.51
N GLN A 45 14.87 6.00 3.28
CA GLN A 45 16.29 6.21 2.98
C GLN A 45 16.65 5.67 1.59
N ARG A 46 16.17 4.48 1.24
CA ARG A 46 16.44 3.87 -0.06
C ARG A 46 15.85 4.69 -1.22
N LEU A 47 14.65 5.24 -1.06
CA LEU A 47 14.05 6.13 -2.06
C LEU A 47 14.90 7.39 -2.28
N ILE A 48 15.40 7.99 -1.20
CA ILE A 48 16.31 9.14 -1.28
C ILE A 48 17.59 8.77 -2.03
N ASP A 49 18.20 7.63 -1.71
CA ASP A 49 19.43 7.16 -2.35
C ASP A 49 19.30 6.97 -3.87
N ILE A 50 18.09 6.65 -4.36
CA ILE A 50 17.80 6.52 -5.81
C ILE A 50 17.32 7.83 -6.46
N GLY A 51 17.25 8.93 -5.71
CA GLY A 51 17.02 10.28 -6.25
C GLY A 51 15.68 10.92 -5.89
N TYR A 52 14.90 10.36 -4.97
CA TYR A 52 13.73 11.07 -4.45
C TYR A 52 14.15 12.29 -3.60
N PRO A 53 13.30 13.33 -3.48
CA PRO A 53 13.64 14.56 -2.76
C PRO A 53 13.95 14.31 -1.27
N GLU A 54 15.01 14.94 -0.75
CA GLU A 54 15.44 14.80 0.66
C GLU A 54 14.35 15.17 1.68
N GLU A 55 13.37 15.98 1.28
CA GLU A 55 12.22 16.37 2.10
C GLU A 55 11.41 15.16 2.59
N ILE A 56 11.42 14.02 1.88
CA ILE A 56 10.69 12.82 2.31
C ILE A 56 11.27 12.18 3.57
N ARG A 57 12.52 12.53 3.95
CA ARG A 57 13.17 12.10 5.20
C ARG A 57 12.36 12.46 6.46
N LYS A 58 11.51 13.50 6.37
CA LYS A 58 10.65 13.94 7.47
C LYS A 58 9.45 13.03 7.70
N PHE A 59 9.14 12.12 6.78
CA PHE A 59 8.02 11.19 6.95
C PHE A 59 8.22 10.34 8.20
N LYS A 60 7.11 10.04 8.89
CA LYS A 60 7.10 9.23 10.10
C LYS A 60 5.99 8.21 10.01
N TYR A 61 6.33 6.96 10.26
CA TYR A 61 5.34 5.89 10.26
C TYR A 61 4.32 6.10 11.39
N ASP A 62 3.03 6.10 11.02
CA ASP A 62 1.89 6.10 11.93
C ASP A 62 1.22 4.72 11.86
N PRO A 63 1.32 3.90 12.91
CA PRO A 63 0.74 2.55 12.91
C PRO A 63 -0.79 2.53 12.91
N ILE A 64 -1.46 3.66 13.14
CA ILE A 64 -2.93 3.75 13.18
C ILE A 64 -3.50 3.86 11.76
N PHE A 65 -2.71 4.39 10.81
CA PHE A 65 -3.16 4.70 9.46
C PHE A 65 -3.37 3.47 8.57
N PRO A 66 -2.37 2.60 8.33
CA PRO A 66 -2.50 1.57 7.31
C PRO A 66 -3.41 0.42 7.76
N VAL A 67 -4.29 -0.01 6.86
CA VAL A 67 -5.12 -1.20 7.03
C VAL A 67 -4.69 -2.24 6.01
N ARG A 68 -4.49 -3.48 6.46
CA ARG A 68 -4.14 -4.60 5.58
C ARG A 68 -5.27 -4.91 4.59
N GLY A 69 -4.91 -5.23 3.36
CA GLY A 69 -5.83 -5.65 2.29
C GLY A 69 -6.35 -4.51 1.42
N LEU A 70 -5.77 -3.31 1.52
CA LEU A 70 -6.07 -2.22 0.60
C LEU A 70 -5.55 -2.53 -0.80
N TRP A 71 -6.27 -2.02 -1.80
CA TRP A 71 -5.88 -2.07 -3.20
C TRP A 71 -5.22 -0.75 -3.56
N PHE A 72 -4.06 -0.79 -4.19
CA PHE A 72 -3.46 0.37 -4.81
C PHE A 72 -3.78 0.36 -6.31
N ASP A 73 -4.46 1.39 -6.81
CA ASP A 73 -4.75 1.57 -8.24
C ASP A 73 -3.61 2.33 -8.92
N TYR A 74 -2.85 1.65 -9.77
CA TYR A 74 -1.73 2.23 -10.53
C TYR A 74 -2.16 3.38 -11.43
N SER A 75 -3.41 3.39 -11.89
CA SER A 75 -3.88 4.40 -12.83
C SER A 75 -4.04 5.76 -12.16
N TYR A 76 -4.65 5.81 -10.98
CA TYR A 76 -5.02 7.07 -10.33
C TYR A 76 -4.35 7.30 -8.97
N GLY A 77 -3.44 6.42 -8.55
CA GLY A 77 -2.69 6.58 -7.30
C GLY A 77 -3.54 6.46 -6.03
N ASN A 78 -4.71 5.80 -6.12
CA ASN A 78 -5.66 5.71 -5.02
C ASN A 78 -5.46 4.42 -4.20
N LEU A 79 -5.57 4.57 -2.88
CA LEU A 79 -5.77 3.46 -1.96
C LEU A 79 -7.27 3.19 -1.81
N LEU A 80 -7.70 1.99 -2.17
CA LEU A 80 -9.09 1.57 -2.22
C LEU A 80 -9.34 0.42 -1.26
N LYS A 81 -10.37 0.57 -0.43
CA LYS A 81 -10.95 -0.54 0.33
C LYS A 81 -12.10 -1.10 -0.48
N VAL A 82 -12.03 -2.37 -0.85
CA VAL A 82 -13.04 -3.04 -1.67
C VAL A 82 -13.68 -4.21 -0.94
N ASP A 83 -14.88 -4.59 -1.37
CA ASP A 83 -15.52 -5.84 -0.93
C ASP A 83 -15.06 -7.06 -1.75
N GLY A 84 -15.60 -8.24 -1.44
CA GLY A 84 -15.27 -9.49 -2.14
C GLY A 84 -15.72 -9.56 -3.60
N PHE A 85 -16.51 -8.58 -4.08
CA PHE A 85 -16.96 -8.49 -5.46
C PHE A 85 -16.21 -7.42 -6.26
N GLY A 86 -15.39 -6.57 -5.62
CA GLY A 86 -14.67 -5.46 -6.25
C GLY A 86 -15.40 -4.12 -6.19
N ASN A 87 -16.47 -4.01 -5.38
CA ASN A 87 -17.11 -2.72 -5.14
C ASN A 87 -16.26 -1.89 -4.18
N ILE A 88 -16.05 -0.62 -4.51
CA ILE A 88 -15.27 0.33 -3.72
C ILE A 88 -16.11 0.81 -2.54
N LEU A 89 -15.65 0.50 -1.33
CA LEU A 89 -16.26 0.90 -0.07
C LEU A 89 -15.73 2.26 0.39
N VAL A 90 -14.41 2.45 0.28
CA VAL A 90 -13.69 3.68 0.67
C VAL A 90 -12.55 3.90 -0.31
N GLY A 91 -12.32 5.14 -0.71
CA GLY A 91 -11.16 5.53 -1.52
C GLY A 91 -10.41 6.69 -0.86
N MET A 92 -9.10 6.72 -1.05
CA MET A 92 -8.23 7.75 -0.52
C MET A 92 -7.12 8.05 -1.53
N HIS A 93 -6.84 9.33 -1.73
CA HIS A 93 -5.75 9.84 -2.56
C HIS A 93 -4.78 10.60 -1.67
N GLY A 94 -3.55 10.10 -1.51
CA GLY A 94 -2.65 10.57 -0.46
C GLY A 94 -3.30 10.39 0.93
N PHE A 95 -3.48 11.48 1.68
CA PHE A 95 -4.24 11.49 2.94
C PHE A 95 -5.68 11.98 2.81
N LYS A 96 -6.13 12.32 1.60
CA LYS A 96 -7.48 12.84 1.35
C LYS A 96 -8.45 11.70 1.09
N PHE A 97 -9.47 11.56 1.93
CA PHE A 97 -10.61 10.70 1.62
C PHE A 97 -11.39 11.21 0.42
N LEU A 98 -11.63 10.32 -0.54
CA LEU A 98 -12.42 10.61 -1.73
C LEU A 98 -13.90 10.62 -1.41
N LYS A 99 -14.61 11.64 -1.89
CA LYS A 99 -16.07 11.67 -1.88
C LYS A 99 -16.63 10.67 -2.88
N THR A 100 -17.86 10.23 -2.61
CA THR A 100 -18.61 9.35 -3.51
C THR A 100 -18.63 9.84 -4.96
N SER A 101 -18.78 11.14 -5.20
CA SER A 101 -18.78 11.73 -6.54
C SER A 101 -17.41 11.66 -7.23
N GLU A 102 -16.31 11.83 -6.48
CA GLU A 102 -14.94 11.70 -7.01
C GLU A 102 -14.65 10.23 -7.38
N ILE A 103 -15.13 9.29 -6.57
CA ILE A 103 -15.04 7.86 -6.88
C ILE A 103 -15.86 7.53 -8.13
N GLU A 104 -17.10 8.01 -8.27
CA GLU A 104 -17.94 7.74 -9.45
C GLU A 104 -17.35 8.30 -10.75
N GLU A 105 -16.61 9.42 -10.67
CA GLU A 105 -15.93 10.02 -11.82
C GLU A 105 -14.79 9.13 -12.33
N MET A 106 -13.95 8.61 -11.42
CA MET A 106 -12.79 7.78 -11.78
C MET A 106 -13.14 6.30 -11.97
N TYR A 107 -14.16 5.82 -11.27
CA TYR A 107 -14.59 4.43 -11.19
C TYR A 107 -16.09 4.32 -11.48
N PRO A 108 -16.49 4.23 -12.77
CA PRO A 108 -17.88 4.02 -13.14
C PRO A 108 -18.46 2.81 -12.41
N ASN A 109 -19.68 2.96 -11.88
CA ASN A 109 -20.36 1.97 -11.02
C ASN A 109 -19.69 1.70 -9.65
N LYS A 110 -18.73 2.52 -9.21
CA LYS A 110 -17.93 2.29 -7.97
C LYS A 110 -17.31 0.90 -7.94
N TYR A 111 -16.90 0.42 -9.10
CA TYR A 111 -16.40 -0.92 -9.29
C TYR A 111 -15.00 -0.87 -9.88
N LEU A 112 -14.13 -1.73 -9.36
CA LEU A 112 -12.82 -1.97 -9.95
C LEU A 112 -12.59 -3.47 -10.09
N GLN A 113 -12.32 -3.91 -11.31
CA GLN A 113 -11.96 -5.30 -11.56
C GLN A 113 -10.54 -5.55 -11.04
N LEU A 114 -10.36 -6.63 -10.28
CA LEU A 114 -9.03 -7.09 -9.89
C LEU A 114 -8.25 -7.51 -11.15
N SER A 115 -7.20 -6.77 -11.48
CA SER A 115 -6.29 -7.06 -12.57
C SER A 115 -4.89 -6.67 -12.16
N GLU A 116 -3.93 -7.59 -12.29
CA GLU A 116 -2.51 -7.35 -11.99
C GLU A 116 -1.91 -6.19 -12.80
N SER A 117 -2.50 -5.88 -13.97
CA SER A 117 -2.07 -4.77 -14.82
C SER A 117 -2.38 -3.39 -14.23
N ARG A 118 -3.36 -3.30 -13.32
CA ARG A 118 -3.92 -2.05 -12.78
C ARG A 118 -3.88 -1.96 -11.25
N VAL A 119 -3.97 -3.09 -10.56
CA VAL A 119 -4.14 -3.13 -9.10
C VAL A 119 -3.03 -3.95 -8.46
N PHE A 120 -2.47 -3.40 -7.39
CA PHE A 120 -1.74 -4.19 -6.40
C PHE A 120 -2.58 -4.40 -5.14
N VAL A 121 -2.54 -5.60 -4.55
CA VAL A 121 -3.25 -5.88 -3.29
C VAL A 121 -2.26 -5.99 -2.13
N LEU A 122 -2.32 -5.05 -1.19
CA LEU A 122 -1.43 -4.91 -0.03
C LEU A 122 -1.86 -5.87 1.10
N ASN A 123 -1.71 -7.18 0.88
CA ASN A 123 -2.34 -8.23 1.67
C ASN A 123 -1.53 -8.74 2.87
N THR A 124 -0.22 -8.50 2.93
CA THR A 124 0.63 -9.01 4.02
C THR A 124 0.88 -7.94 5.08
N LEU A 125 1.33 -8.34 6.28
CA LEU A 125 1.73 -7.37 7.30
C LEU A 125 3.02 -6.62 6.90
N PHE A 126 3.86 -7.21 6.06
CA PHE A 126 5.00 -6.53 5.44
C PHE A 126 4.60 -5.37 4.53
N ASN A 127 3.35 -5.34 4.05
CA ASN A 127 2.85 -4.24 3.22
C ASN A 127 2.39 -3.02 4.02
N LEU A 128 2.33 -3.07 5.36
CA LEU A 128 1.84 -1.93 6.16
C LEU A 128 2.73 -0.67 6.02
N PRO A 129 4.07 -0.77 6.11
CA PRO A 129 4.97 0.37 5.85
C PRO A 129 4.77 0.96 4.46
N GLU A 130 4.75 0.10 3.44
CA GLU A 130 4.57 0.48 2.04
C GLU A 130 3.23 1.19 1.80
N THR A 131 2.14 0.67 2.40
CA THR A 131 0.79 1.28 2.30
C THR A 131 0.81 2.73 2.77
N HIS A 132 1.47 2.98 3.91
CA HIS A 132 1.57 4.32 4.46
C HIS A 132 2.54 5.20 3.67
N LEU A 133 3.66 4.64 3.22
CA LEU A 133 4.65 5.34 2.41
C LEU A 133 4.06 5.80 1.08
N LEU A 134 3.25 4.97 0.42
CA LEU A 134 2.51 5.36 -0.79
C LEU A 134 1.59 6.55 -0.52
N ALA A 135 0.82 6.55 0.57
CA ALA A 135 -0.03 7.69 0.93
C ALA A 135 0.80 8.98 1.12
N TYR A 136 1.94 8.89 1.80
CA TYR A 136 2.86 10.02 1.95
C TYR A 136 3.42 10.53 0.63
N LEU A 137 3.88 9.63 -0.25
CA LEU A 137 4.46 10.01 -1.53
C LEU A 137 3.43 10.69 -2.42
N ILE A 138 2.23 10.11 -2.51
CA ILE A 138 1.13 10.69 -3.29
C ILE A 138 0.77 12.08 -2.75
N ASP A 139 0.55 12.21 -1.43
CA ASP A 139 0.22 13.50 -0.81
C ASP A 139 1.33 14.55 -0.98
N PHE A 140 2.60 14.13 -0.83
CA PHE A 140 3.75 15.00 -1.00
C PHE A 140 3.81 15.55 -2.42
N PHE A 141 3.80 14.70 -3.45
CA PHE A 141 3.92 15.19 -4.83
C PHE A 141 2.70 15.99 -5.26
N ASP A 142 1.50 15.60 -4.88
CA ASP A 142 0.26 16.33 -5.23
C ASP A 142 0.20 17.74 -4.63
N THR A 143 0.84 17.96 -3.48
CA THR A 143 0.82 19.24 -2.75
C THR A 143 2.09 20.07 -2.93
N HIS A 144 3.13 19.51 -3.55
CA HIS A 144 4.41 20.18 -3.71
C HIS A 144 4.34 21.21 -4.85
N PRO A 145 4.78 22.47 -4.64
CA PRO A 145 4.60 23.56 -5.61
C PRO A 145 5.31 23.34 -6.96
N ASP A 146 6.35 22.50 -6.98
CA ASP A 146 7.12 22.20 -8.20
C ASP A 146 6.48 21.12 -9.09
N TYR A 147 5.40 20.50 -8.63
CA TYR A 147 4.70 19.44 -9.36
C TYR A 147 3.27 19.86 -9.67
N THR A 148 2.79 19.45 -10.84
CA THR A 148 1.41 19.72 -11.26
C THR A 148 0.75 18.41 -11.69
N PRO A 149 -0.43 18.06 -11.16
CA PRO A 149 -1.17 16.88 -11.62
C PRO A 149 -1.48 16.94 -13.12
N LEU A 150 -1.44 15.78 -13.78
CA LEU A 150 -1.81 15.66 -15.20
C LEU A 150 -3.31 15.83 -15.39
N GLU A 151 -3.73 16.30 -16.57
CA GLU A 151 -5.15 16.48 -16.91
C GLU A 151 -5.95 15.16 -16.85
N ASP A 152 -5.30 14.04 -17.18
CA ASP A 152 -5.89 12.70 -17.13
C ASP A 152 -5.85 12.04 -15.74
N LYS A 153 -5.30 12.75 -14.73
CA LYS A 153 -5.17 12.30 -13.34
C LYS A 153 -4.31 11.04 -13.16
N THR A 154 -3.41 10.73 -14.10
CA THR A 154 -2.59 9.50 -14.04
C THR A 154 -1.22 9.66 -13.39
N GLY A 155 -0.91 10.87 -12.94
CA GLY A 155 0.35 11.21 -12.31
C GLY A 155 0.58 12.71 -12.28
N LEU A 156 1.84 13.10 -12.24
CA LEU A 156 2.29 14.47 -12.10
C LEU A 156 3.37 14.84 -13.13
N ARG A 157 3.54 16.14 -13.34
CA ARG A 157 4.66 16.72 -14.09
C ARG A 157 5.47 17.65 -13.17
N GLY A 158 6.78 17.46 -13.13
CA GLY A 158 7.73 18.36 -12.48
C GLY A 158 8.80 18.80 -13.48
N GLY A 159 8.75 20.06 -13.92
CA GLY A 159 9.58 20.53 -15.03
C GLY A 159 9.36 19.70 -16.30
N ASP A 160 10.44 19.09 -16.82
CA ASP A 160 10.41 18.23 -18.01
C ASP A 160 10.16 16.74 -17.68
N VAL A 161 10.02 16.39 -16.39
CA VAL A 161 9.84 15.00 -15.95
C VAL A 161 8.36 14.71 -15.74
N LEU A 162 7.90 13.57 -16.29
CA LEU A 162 6.57 13.03 -16.05
C LEU A 162 6.69 11.81 -15.13
N MET A 163 5.96 11.85 -14.01
CA MET A 163 5.90 10.77 -13.03
C MET A 163 4.48 10.23 -12.94
N SER A 164 4.28 8.99 -13.41
CA SER A 164 3.00 8.29 -13.22
C SER A 164 2.87 7.77 -11.79
N TYR A 165 1.65 7.62 -11.29
CA TYR A 165 1.44 6.96 -9.99
C TYR A 165 1.90 5.50 -10.00
N LYS A 166 1.86 4.85 -11.17
CA LYS A 166 2.43 3.51 -11.37
C LYS A 166 3.95 3.49 -11.15
N SER A 167 4.70 4.45 -11.70
CA SER A 167 6.16 4.51 -11.49
C SER A 167 6.50 4.78 -10.03
N ILE A 168 5.77 5.69 -9.36
CA ILE A 168 5.93 5.95 -7.92
C ILE A 168 5.73 4.65 -7.11
N PHE A 169 4.71 3.87 -7.45
CA PHE A 169 4.48 2.58 -6.80
C PHE A 169 5.62 1.59 -7.04
N LEU A 170 6.11 1.48 -8.28
CA LEU A 170 7.18 0.54 -8.61
C LEU A 170 8.48 0.86 -7.89
N ASP A 171 8.81 2.16 -7.77
CA ASP A 171 9.98 2.60 -7.03
C ASP A 171 9.83 2.32 -5.52
N CYS A 172 8.65 2.59 -4.96
CA CYS A 172 8.31 2.26 -3.57
C CYS A 172 8.42 0.75 -3.29
N ARG A 173 7.82 -0.09 -4.14
CA ARG A 173 7.91 -1.55 -4.06
C ARG A 173 9.36 -2.00 -4.13
N SER A 174 10.12 -1.49 -5.09
CA SER A 174 11.53 -1.87 -5.28
C SER A 174 12.39 -1.46 -4.07
N ALA A 175 12.10 -0.32 -3.45
CA ALA A 175 12.77 0.11 -2.22
C ALA A 175 12.45 -0.82 -1.05
N VAL A 176 11.18 -1.19 -0.86
CA VAL A 176 10.76 -2.14 0.18
C VAL A 176 11.37 -3.51 -0.04
N ASP A 177 11.37 -4.02 -1.27
CA ASP A 177 11.97 -5.31 -1.61
C ASP A 177 13.49 -5.29 -1.36
N TRP A 178 14.18 -4.20 -1.73
CA TRP A 178 15.61 -4.02 -1.45
C TRP A 178 15.92 -4.10 0.06
N VAL A 179 15.09 -3.46 0.89
CA VAL A 179 15.25 -3.52 2.36
C VAL A 179 15.12 -4.94 2.92
N HIS A 180 14.31 -5.80 2.30
CA HIS A 180 14.12 -7.17 2.79
C HIS A 180 15.14 -8.16 2.23
N LEU A 181 15.79 -7.84 1.11
CA LEU A 181 16.65 -8.78 0.37
C LEU A 181 18.15 -8.46 0.48
N GLU A 182 18.51 -7.18 0.61
CA GLU A 182 19.89 -6.70 0.43
C GLU A 182 20.47 -6.01 1.67
N VAL A 183 19.65 -5.78 2.72
CA VAL A 183 20.06 -5.17 4.01
C VAL A 183 20.18 -6.26 5.08
#